data_AF-Q12699-F1
#
_entry.id   AF-Q12699-F1
#
_cell.length_a   1.000
_cell.length_b   1.000
_cell.length_c   1.000
_cell.angle_alpha   90.00
_cell.angle_beta   90.00
_cell.angle_gamma   90.00
#
_symmetry.space_group_name_H-M   'P 1'
#
loop_
_entity.id
_entity.type
_entity.pdbx_description
1 polymer ?
#
loop_
_entity_poly.entity_id
_entity_poly.type
_entity_poly.pdbx_seq_one_letter_code
_entity_poly.pdbx_strand_id
1 'polypeptide(L)'
;MAAGFPGYALEKTLEDKTRAVKIRRAMIARTPATTKHSRLLESSNLPYQHFDYDRVFGACCENVIGYMPLPVGVAGPLTIDGESYFLPMATTEGVLVASTSRGCKAINAGGGAVTVLTADGMTRGPCVGFETLARAAAAAKLWLDSEEGQKVMKDAFNSTSRFARLQQLKTSLAGTYVYIRFKTTTGEAMGMNMISKGVEKALDVMAKESGFEDMAIISVSGNFCTDKKPAAINWIDGRGKSVVAEAIIPGDVVRSVLKSDVNALVELNVSKNLIGS
;
A
#
# COMPACT_ATOMS: atom_id res chain seq x y z
N MET A 1 28.44 15.22 29.11
CA MET A 1 29.43 15.26 28.01
C MET A 1 29.35 13.92 27.29
N ALA A 2 29.11 13.80 25.99
CA ALA A 2 29.45 14.67 24.88
C ALA A 2 28.24 15.00 23.98
N ALA A 3 28.15 16.26 23.54
CA ALA A 3 27.59 16.56 22.23
C ALA A 3 28.48 15.88 21.19
N GLY A 4 27.92 15.15 20.23
CA GLY A 4 28.77 14.57 19.19
C GLY A 4 28.05 13.93 18.01
N PHE A 5 27.04 13.09 18.22
CA PHE A 5 26.51 12.29 17.11
C PHE A 5 24.99 12.13 17.15
N PRO A 6 24.28 12.44 16.05
CA PRO A 6 22.87 12.10 15.93
C PRO A 6 22.70 10.57 15.97
N GLY A 7 21.80 10.06 16.81
CA GLY A 7 21.56 8.62 16.94
C GLY A 7 21.10 7.93 15.64
N TYR A 8 20.61 8.69 14.66
CA TYR A 8 20.24 8.21 13.32
C TYR A 8 21.44 8.05 12.36
N ALA A 9 22.62 8.58 12.71
CA ALA A 9 23.82 8.58 11.87
C ALA A 9 24.85 7.52 12.30
N LEU A 10 24.55 6.72 13.34
CA LEU A 10 25.46 5.74 13.92
C LEU A 10 25.96 4.71 12.89
N GLU A 11 25.11 4.29 11.96
CA GLU A 11 25.45 3.36 10.88
C GLU A 11 26.50 3.92 9.92
N LYS A 12 26.53 5.25 9.71
CA LYS A 12 27.54 5.89 8.85
C LYS A 12 28.90 6.04 9.54
N THR A 13 28.89 6.18 10.87
CA THR A 13 30.12 6.45 11.65
C THR A 13 30.80 5.18 12.14
N LEU A 14 30.03 4.12 12.42
CA LEU A 14 30.54 2.91 13.08
C LEU A 14 30.93 1.78 12.12
N GLU A 15 30.57 1.92 10.84
CA GLU A 15 30.73 0.95 9.74
C GLU A 15 30.01 -0.40 9.96
N ASP A 16 30.07 -0.96 11.18
CA ASP A 16 29.27 -2.09 11.65
C ASP A 16 27.87 -1.65 12.08
N LYS A 17 26.89 -1.98 11.25
CA LYS A 17 25.46 -1.68 11.48
C LYS A 17 24.87 -2.46 12.66
N THR A 18 25.35 -3.66 12.95
CA THR A 18 24.91 -4.42 14.15
C THR A 18 25.39 -3.72 15.41
N ARG A 19 26.63 -3.23 15.42
CA ARG A 19 27.15 -2.40 16.51
C ARG A 19 26.39 -1.08 16.64
N ALA A 20 26.01 -0.44 15.53
CA ALA A 20 25.17 0.76 15.55
C ALA A 20 23.83 0.51 16.24
N VAL A 21 23.15 -0.60 15.91
CA VAL A 21 21.89 -1.03 16.57
C VAL A 21 22.12 -1.28 18.07
N LYS A 22 23.19 -1.99 18.45
CA LYS A 22 23.54 -2.24 19.86
C LYS A 22 23.75 -0.94 20.65
N ILE A 23 24.53 -0.01 20.10
CA ILE A 23 24.81 1.27 20.73
C ILE A 23 23.54 2.12 20.84
N ARG A 24 22.69 2.14 19.80
CA ARG A 24 21.39 2.83 19.85
C ARG A 24 20.51 2.29 20.97
N ARG A 25 20.42 0.97 21.14
CA ARG A 25 19.67 0.35 22.24
C ARG A 25 20.18 0.81 23.61
N ALA A 26 21.49 0.82 23.81
CA ALA A 26 22.10 1.28 25.06
C ALA A 26 21.86 2.79 25.30
N MET A 27 21.99 3.61 24.26
CA MET A 27 21.71 5.04 24.33
C MET A 27 20.27 5.32 24.76
N ILE A 28 19.28 4.66 24.12
CA ILE A 28 17.86 4.80 24.46
C ILE A 28 17.58 4.30 25.89
N ALA A 29 18.17 3.16 26.29
CA ALA A 29 17.97 2.59 27.61
C ALA A 29 18.52 3.47 28.74
N ARG A 30 19.58 4.24 28.47
CA ARG A 30 20.29 5.06 29.45
C ARG A 30 19.94 6.55 29.37
N THR A 31 19.00 6.94 28.51
CA THR A 31 18.59 8.36 28.32
C THR A 31 17.81 8.85 29.55
N PRO A 32 18.33 9.80 30.36
CA PRO A 32 17.73 10.17 31.65
C PRO A 32 16.25 10.54 31.59
N ALA A 33 15.82 11.21 30.51
CA ALA A 33 14.44 11.62 30.30
C ALA A 33 13.46 10.44 30.13
N THR A 34 13.93 9.28 29.66
CA THR A 34 13.09 8.11 29.36
C THR A 34 13.48 6.84 30.13
N THR A 35 14.59 6.86 30.89
CA THR A 35 15.15 5.70 31.62
C THR A 35 14.11 4.94 32.43
N LYS A 36 13.14 5.62 33.06
CA LYS A 36 12.05 4.97 33.82
C LYS A 36 11.28 3.93 32.98
N HIS A 37 11.13 4.17 31.68
CA HIS A 37 10.37 3.34 30.76
C HIS A 37 11.26 2.53 29.81
N SER A 38 12.45 3.02 29.46
CA SER A 38 13.31 2.40 28.43
C SER A 38 14.47 1.55 28.96
N ARG A 39 14.76 1.57 30.26
CA ARG A 39 15.96 0.90 30.84
C ARG A 39 16.14 -0.57 30.48
N LEU A 40 15.05 -1.28 30.23
CA LEU A 40 15.07 -2.71 29.90
C LEU A 40 15.42 -2.99 28.44
N LEU A 41 15.46 -1.98 27.56
CA LEU A 41 15.69 -2.20 26.14
C LEU A 41 17.03 -2.91 25.88
N GLU A 42 18.09 -2.54 26.61
CA GLU A 42 19.42 -3.13 26.43
C GLU A 42 19.43 -4.63 26.76
N SER A 43 18.72 -5.04 27.81
CA SER A 43 18.59 -6.45 28.25
C SER A 43 17.33 -7.15 27.75
N SER A 44 16.55 -6.53 26.86
CA SER A 44 15.30 -7.09 26.37
C SER A 44 15.53 -8.27 25.43
N ASN A 45 14.53 -9.15 25.36
CA ASN A 45 14.49 -10.27 24.41
C ASN A 45 14.22 -9.84 22.96
N LEU A 46 14.10 -8.54 22.67
CA LEU A 46 13.98 -8.05 21.29
C LEU A 46 15.29 -8.38 20.54
N PRO A 47 15.27 -9.32 19.59
CA PRO A 47 16.49 -9.77 18.93
C PRO A 47 17.04 -8.67 18.02
N TYR A 48 18.35 -8.65 17.88
CA TYR A 48 19.03 -7.71 17.00
C TYR A 48 20.34 -8.25 16.40
N GLN A 49 20.82 -9.40 16.87
CA GLN A 49 22.05 -10.01 16.37
C GLN A 49 21.75 -10.84 15.11
N HIS A 50 22.79 -11.07 14.29
CA HIS A 50 22.74 -11.95 13.12
C HIS A 50 21.65 -11.60 12.09
N PHE A 51 21.36 -10.31 11.94
CA PHE A 51 20.42 -9.80 10.95
C PHE A 51 21.16 -8.91 9.96
N ASP A 52 20.82 -9.05 8.67
CA ASP A 52 21.42 -8.27 7.58
C ASP A 52 20.85 -6.84 7.55
N TYR A 53 21.45 -5.96 8.37
CA TYR A 53 21.09 -4.54 8.40
C TYR A 53 21.55 -3.76 7.17
N ASP A 54 22.41 -4.33 6.32
CA ASP A 54 22.85 -3.66 5.11
C ASP A 54 21.69 -3.40 4.16
N ARG A 55 20.74 -4.34 4.10
CA ARG A 55 19.53 -4.25 3.27
C ARG A 55 18.44 -3.33 3.83
N VAL A 56 18.48 -3.02 5.12
CA VAL A 56 17.47 -2.16 5.78
C VAL A 56 17.87 -0.70 5.75
N PHE A 57 19.15 -0.43 5.98
CA PHE A 57 19.68 0.91 6.13
C PHE A 57 19.47 1.76 4.87
N GLY A 58 18.77 2.90 5.01
CA GLY A 58 18.51 3.83 3.90
C GLY A 58 17.43 3.37 2.92
N ALA A 59 16.73 2.27 3.20
CA ALA A 59 15.71 1.71 2.31
C ALA A 59 14.39 1.36 3.01
N CYS A 60 14.44 0.70 4.18
CA CYS A 60 13.24 0.10 4.78
C CYS A 60 12.87 0.64 6.15
N CYS A 61 13.84 1.04 6.98
CA CYS A 61 13.58 1.51 8.33
C CYS A 61 14.74 2.36 8.86
N GLU A 62 14.43 3.39 9.61
CA GLU A 62 15.37 4.26 10.32
C GLU A 62 15.39 3.95 11.82
N ASN A 63 16.44 4.39 12.52
CA ASN A 63 16.56 4.26 13.98
C ASN A 63 16.36 2.82 14.51
N VAL A 64 16.87 1.84 13.77
CA VAL A 64 16.67 0.41 14.04
C VAL A 64 17.19 0.00 15.42
N ILE A 65 16.37 -0.71 16.20
CA ILE A 65 16.72 -1.23 17.54
C ILE A 65 16.70 -2.78 17.62
N GLY A 66 16.45 -3.44 16.49
CA GLY A 66 16.29 -4.88 16.37
C GLY A 66 15.26 -5.21 15.30
N TYR A 67 14.71 -6.42 15.36
CA TYR A 67 13.65 -6.89 14.48
C TYR A 67 12.59 -7.65 15.28
N MET A 68 11.40 -7.81 14.69
CA MET A 68 10.29 -8.54 15.30
C MET A 68 10.11 -9.89 14.60
N PRO A 69 10.45 -11.02 15.24
CA PRO A 69 10.12 -12.34 14.71
C PRO A 69 8.61 -12.52 14.68
N LEU A 70 8.08 -12.89 13.52
CA LEU A 70 6.69 -13.31 13.36
C LEU A 70 6.65 -14.79 12.98
N PRO A 71 5.81 -15.63 13.62
CA PRO A 71 5.62 -17.00 13.16
C PRO A 71 5.16 -17.01 11.70
N VAL A 72 5.81 -17.83 10.88
CA VAL A 72 5.47 -18.02 9.47
C VAL A 72 5.01 -19.45 9.29
N GLY A 73 3.74 -19.62 8.94
CA GLY A 73 3.15 -20.89 8.52
C GLY A 73 3.02 -20.97 7.01
N VAL A 74 2.66 -22.16 6.52
CA VAL A 74 2.36 -22.39 5.11
C VAL A 74 0.95 -22.98 4.99
N ALA A 75 0.15 -22.43 4.08
CA ALA A 75 -1.14 -22.99 3.69
C ALA A 75 -1.08 -23.53 2.25
N GLY A 76 -1.72 -24.65 1.99
CA GLY A 76 -1.85 -25.22 0.65
C GLY A 76 -1.53 -26.72 0.54
N PRO A 77 -1.26 -27.21 -0.68
CA PRO A 77 -1.24 -26.42 -1.92
C PRO A 77 -2.62 -25.83 -2.25
N LEU A 78 -2.65 -24.70 -2.95
CA LEU A 78 -3.86 -24.14 -3.58
C LEU A 78 -3.62 -24.10 -5.09
N THR A 79 -4.49 -24.75 -5.85
CA THR A 79 -4.47 -24.68 -7.31
C THR A 79 -5.17 -23.41 -7.77
N ILE A 80 -4.44 -22.53 -8.45
CA ILE A 80 -4.94 -21.28 -9.02
C ILE A 80 -4.54 -21.26 -10.50
N ASP A 81 -5.52 -21.11 -11.39
CA ASP A 81 -5.29 -21.00 -12.85
C ASP A 81 -4.43 -22.16 -13.42
N GLY A 82 -4.62 -23.37 -12.88
CA GLY A 82 -3.89 -24.59 -13.27
C GLY A 82 -2.53 -24.79 -12.58
N GLU A 83 -2.05 -23.81 -11.82
CA GLU A 83 -0.77 -23.87 -11.10
C GLU A 83 -0.96 -24.10 -9.60
N SER A 84 -0.06 -24.86 -8.98
CA SER A 84 -0.15 -25.23 -7.56
C SER A 84 0.80 -24.39 -6.70
N TYR A 85 0.24 -23.67 -5.72
CA TYR A 85 0.99 -22.76 -4.86
C TYR A 85 0.93 -23.15 -3.38
N PHE A 86 2.06 -23.01 -2.68
CA PHE A 86 2.09 -22.94 -1.23
C PHE A 86 2.12 -21.47 -0.80
N LEU A 87 1.20 -21.09 0.09
CA LEU A 87 0.99 -19.71 0.53
C LEU A 87 1.73 -19.46 1.86
N PRO A 88 2.83 -18.69 1.88
CA PRO A 88 3.47 -18.29 3.12
C PRO A 88 2.62 -17.26 3.86
N MET A 89 2.37 -17.47 5.15
CA MET A 89 1.53 -16.60 5.99
C MET A 89 2.24 -16.25 7.29
N ALA A 90 2.58 -14.98 7.48
CA ALA A 90 3.12 -14.47 8.75
C ALA A 90 1.96 -13.97 9.64
N THR A 91 1.72 -14.64 10.77
CA THR A 91 0.63 -14.29 11.70
C THR A 91 0.90 -14.77 13.12
N THR A 92 0.32 -14.10 14.10
CA THR A 92 0.24 -14.56 15.49
C THR A 92 -1.16 -15.06 15.87
N GLU A 93 -2.12 -14.97 14.94
CA GLU A 93 -3.50 -15.42 15.16
C GLU A 93 -3.58 -16.94 15.06
N GLY A 94 -4.00 -17.58 16.16
CA GLY A 94 -4.22 -19.02 16.20
C GLY A 94 -5.28 -19.46 15.19
N VAL A 95 -5.13 -20.67 14.64
CA VAL A 95 -6.07 -21.30 13.69
C VAL A 95 -6.12 -20.65 12.29
N LEU A 96 -5.65 -19.41 12.08
CA LEU A 96 -5.72 -18.73 10.78
C LEU A 96 -5.10 -19.55 9.63
N VAL A 97 -3.87 -20.02 9.80
CA VAL A 97 -3.15 -20.81 8.77
C VAL A 97 -3.83 -22.17 8.54
N ALA A 98 -4.29 -22.82 9.61
CA ALA A 98 -4.98 -24.10 9.53
C ALA A 98 -6.33 -23.99 8.82
N SER A 99 -7.10 -22.93 9.12
CA SER A 99 -8.37 -22.60 8.47
C SER A 99 -8.16 -22.32 6.97
N THR A 100 -7.15 -21.51 6.64
CA THR A 100 -6.78 -21.22 5.25
C THR A 100 -6.39 -22.50 4.50
N SER A 101 -5.60 -23.38 5.11
CA SER A 101 -5.20 -24.67 4.54
C SER A 101 -6.40 -25.59 4.27
N ARG A 102 -7.38 -25.61 5.19
CA ARG A 102 -8.64 -26.34 5.01
C ARG A 102 -9.46 -25.80 3.84
N GLY A 103 -9.49 -24.47 3.66
CA GLY A 103 -10.08 -23.83 2.48
C GLY A 103 -9.39 -24.26 1.18
N CYS A 104 -8.05 -24.28 1.15
CA CYS A 104 -7.28 -24.74 0.00
C CYS A 104 -7.63 -26.19 -0.38
N LYS A 105 -7.75 -27.08 0.62
CA LYS A 105 -8.17 -28.47 0.40
C LYS A 105 -9.56 -28.56 -0.24
N ALA A 106 -10.51 -27.76 0.21
CA ALA A 106 -11.86 -27.77 -0.34
C ALA A 106 -11.88 -27.26 -1.79
N ILE A 107 -11.16 -26.17 -2.07
CA ILE A 107 -11.04 -25.58 -3.42
C ILE A 107 -10.40 -26.56 -4.40
N ASN A 108 -9.30 -27.20 -4.03
CA ASN A 108 -8.61 -28.14 -4.92
C ASN A 108 -9.46 -29.37 -5.24
N ALA A 109 -10.29 -29.84 -4.31
CA ALA A 109 -11.21 -30.94 -4.57
C ALA A 109 -12.26 -30.59 -5.65
N GLY A 110 -12.46 -29.29 -5.89
CA GLY A 110 -13.27 -28.73 -6.97
C GLY A 110 -12.55 -28.45 -8.28
N GLY A 111 -11.27 -28.81 -8.39
CA GLY A 111 -10.44 -28.52 -9.57
C GLY A 111 -9.61 -27.24 -9.46
N GLY A 112 -9.66 -26.53 -8.33
CA GLY A 112 -8.91 -25.29 -8.11
C GLY A 112 -9.76 -24.02 -8.25
N ALA A 113 -9.10 -22.88 -8.15
CA ALA A 113 -9.71 -21.57 -8.36
C ALA A 113 -9.29 -20.99 -9.72
N VAL A 114 -10.20 -20.21 -10.31
CA VAL A 114 -9.95 -19.38 -11.48
C VAL A 114 -9.88 -17.93 -11.03
N THR A 115 -8.91 -17.16 -11.53
CA THR A 115 -8.77 -15.73 -11.23
C THR A 115 -8.70 -14.88 -12.48
N VAL A 116 -9.24 -13.66 -12.38
CA VAL A 116 -9.20 -12.67 -13.45
C VAL A 116 -8.78 -11.32 -12.89
N LEU A 117 -7.71 -10.75 -13.46
CA LEU A 117 -7.31 -9.38 -13.22
C LEU A 117 -8.17 -8.44 -14.08
N THR A 118 -9.07 -7.69 -13.45
CA THR A 118 -10.03 -6.82 -14.15
C THR A 118 -9.54 -5.38 -14.32
N ALA A 119 -8.62 -4.94 -13.46
CA ALA A 119 -7.96 -3.64 -13.61
C ALA A 119 -6.60 -3.62 -12.93
N ASP A 120 -5.69 -2.80 -13.47
CA ASP A 120 -4.38 -2.52 -12.91
C ASP A 120 -4.06 -1.03 -13.02
N GLY A 121 -4.02 -0.34 -11.89
CA GLY A 121 -3.62 1.06 -11.83
C GLY A 121 -3.48 1.58 -10.41
N MET A 122 -2.28 1.99 -10.04
CA MET A 122 -2.01 2.70 -8.78
C MET A 122 -2.48 4.15 -8.88
N THR A 123 -2.86 4.74 -7.75
CA THR A 123 -3.43 6.09 -7.72
C THR A 123 -2.75 7.06 -6.76
N ARG A 124 -2.69 8.32 -7.18
CA ARG A 124 -2.27 9.49 -6.38
C ARG A 124 -3.27 10.61 -6.60
N GLY A 125 -3.73 11.22 -5.51
CA GLY A 125 -4.77 12.24 -5.54
C GLY A 125 -4.32 13.53 -4.89
N PRO A 126 -3.54 14.41 -5.57
CA PRO A 126 -3.25 15.75 -5.08
C PRO A 126 -4.51 16.61 -4.90
N CYS A 127 -4.35 17.64 -4.07
CA CYS A 127 -5.27 18.75 -3.92
C CYS A 127 -4.53 20.03 -4.31
N VAL A 128 -5.12 20.78 -5.24
CA VAL A 128 -4.65 22.10 -5.66
C VAL A 128 -5.72 23.14 -5.37
N GLY A 129 -5.32 24.37 -5.08
CA GLY A 129 -6.21 25.48 -4.72
C GLY A 129 -6.03 26.68 -5.63
N PHE A 130 -7.11 27.42 -5.81
CA PHE A 130 -7.14 28.70 -6.53
C PHE A 130 -7.82 29.77 -5.67
N GLU A 131 -7.67 31.04 -6.04
CA GLU A 131 -8.30 32.15 -5.31
C GLU A 131 -9.82 32.16 -5.46
N THR A 132 -10.33 31.80 -6.64
CA THR A 132 -11.76 31.90 -6.96
C THR A 132 -12.35 30.60 -7.49
N LEU A 133 -13.66 30.42 -7.27
CA LEU A 133 -14.41 29.29 -7.79
C LEU A 133 -14.40 29.28 -9.32
N ALA A 134 -14.52 30.43 -9.97
CA ALA A 134 -14.47 30.54 -11.43
C ALA A 134 -13.13 30.01 -11.97
N ARG A 135 -12.02 30.32 -11.30
CA ARG A 135 -10.70 29.82 -11.68
C ARG A 135 -10.57 28.31 -11.48
N ALA A 136 -10.98 27.80 -10.32
CA ALA A 136 -10.93 26.37 -10.01
C ALA A 136 -11.84 25.53 -10.94
N ALA A 137 -13.09 25.97 -11.13
CA ALA A 137 -14.10 25.21 -11.85
C ALA A 137 -14.07 25.48 -13.36
N ALA A 138 -14.19 26.74 -13.79
CA ALA A 138 -14.37 27.09 -15.20
C ALA A 138 -13.05 27.09 -15.99
N ALA A 139 -11.91 27.26 -15.33
CA ALA A 139 -10.60 27.15 -15.99
C ALA A 139 -9.93 25.81 -15.68
N ALA A 140 -9.52 25.57 -14.42
CA ALA A 140 -8.63 24.46 -14.11
C ALA A 140 -9.28 23.09 -14.29
N LYS A 141 -10.46 22.86 -13.71
CA LYS A 141 -11.17 21.57 -13.85
C LYS A 141 -11.56 21.29 -15.30
N LEU A 142 -12.18 22.26 -15.99
CA LEU A 142 -12.58 22.08 -17.38
C LEU A 142 -11.37 21.83 -18.29
N TRP A 143 -10.25 22.51 -18.07
CA TRP A 143 -9.02 22.23 -18.81
C TRP A 143 -8.47 20.83 -18.52
N LEU A 144 -8.40 20.42 -17.25
CA LEU A 144 -7.97 19.07 -16.87
C LEU A 144 -8.87 17.97 -17.46
N ASP A 145 -10.16 18.23 -17.65
CA ASP A 145 -11.10 17.30 -18.26
C ASP A 145 -11.12 17.36 -19.81
N SER A 146 -10.48 18.37 -20.40
CA SER A 146 -10.35 18.51 -21.86
C SER A 146 -9.28 17.57 -22.44
N GLU A 147 -9.38 17.27 -23.74
CA GLU A 147 -8.37 16.46 -24.43
C GLU A 147 -6.96 17.05 -24.35
N GLU A 148 -6.84 18.38 -24.45
CA GLU A 148 -5.58 19.10 -24.36
C GLU A 148 -4.95 18.94 -22.98
N GLY A 149 -5.70 19.24 -21.91
CA GLY A 149 -5.18 19.11 -20.55
C GLY A 149 -4.84 17.66 -20.19
N GLN A 150 -5.68 16.69 -20.57
CA GLN A 150 -5.38 15.27 -20.40
C GLN A 150 -4.07 14.88 -21.10
N LYS A 151 -3.85 15.36 -22.33
CA LYS A 151 -2.63 15.08 -23.10
C LYS A 151 -1.39 15.69 -22.45
N VAL A 152 -1.42 16.98 -22.13
CA VAL A 152 -0.28 17.68 -21.50
C VAL A 152 0.10 17.03 -20.18
N MET A 153 -0.89 16.76 -19.32
CA MET A 153 -0.66 16.12 -18.02
C MET A 153 -0.12 14.70 -18.17
N LYS A 154 -0.60 13.94 -19.17
CA LYS A 154 -0.11 12.60 -19.50
C LYS A 154 1.33 12.61 -19.99
N ASP A 155 1.68 13.51 -20.89
CA ASP A 155 3.03 13.62 -21.45
C ASP A 155 4.04 14.02 -20.37
N ALA A 156 3.69 15.03 -19.56
CA ALA A 156 4.48 15.46 -18.41
C ALA A 156 4.67 14.33 -17.39
N PHE A 157 3.60 13.64 -17.01
CA PHE A 157 3.65 12.53 -16.07
C PHE A 157 4.55 11.39 -16.58
N ASN A 158 4.34 10.97 -17.83
CA ASN A 158 5.04 9.83 -18.43
C ASN A 158 6.53 10.09 -18.68
N SER A 159 6.94 11.36 -18.79
CA SER A 159 8.36 11.74 -18.94
C SER A 159 9.23 11.32 -17.74
N THR A 160 8.63 11.09 -16.58
CA THR A 160 9.36 10.82 -15.33
C THR A 160 9.80 9.38 -15.15
N SER A 161 9.25 8.44 -15.92
CA SER A 161 9.49 7.00 -15.77
C SER A 161 9.22 6.21 -17.06
N ARG A 162 10.03 5.18 -17.30
CA ARG A 162 9.81 4.23 -18.39
C ARG A 162 8.66 3.26 -18.12
N PHE A 163 8.28 3.06 -16.86
CA PHE A 163 7.23 2.12 -16.44
C PHE A 163 5.89 2.80 -16.15
N ALA A 164 5.92 4.06 -15.71
CA ALA A 164 4.70 4.79 -15.37
C ALA A 164 3.97 5.20 -16.65
N ARG A 165 2.73 4.73 -16.84
CA ARG A 165 1.87 5.15 -17.95
C ARG A 165 0.54 5.59 -17.41
N LEU A 166 0.31 6.91 -17.43
CA LEU A 166 -0.95 7.51 -16.99
C LEU A 166 -2.09 6.98 -17.87
N GLN A 167 -3.03 6.31 -17.22
CA GLN A 167 -4.21 5.71 -17.84
C GLN A 167 -5.38 6.69 -17.80
N GLN A 168 -5.57 7.38 -16.67
CA GLN A 168 -6.74 8.23 -16.44
C GLN A 168 -6.42 9.35 -15.45
N LEU A 169 -7.01 10.52 -15.69
CA LEU A 169 -7.20 11.56 -14.69
C LEU A 169 -8.69 11.69 -14.38
N LYS A 170 -9.05 11.66 -13.10
CA LYS A 170 -10.41 11.94 -12.63
C LYS A 170 -10.36 13.14 -11.70
N THR A 171 -11.07 14.21 -12.05
CA THR A 171 -11.09 15.44 -11.24
C THR A 171 -12.35 15.54 -10.40
N SER A 172 -12.26 16.22 -9.26
CA SER A 172 -13.40 16.61 -8.43
C SER A 172 -13.16 17.98 -7.83
N LEU A 173 -14.20 18.80 -7.77
CA LEU A 173 -14.14 20.15 -7.22
C LEU A 173 -14.70 20.17 -5.79
N ALA A 174 -14.11 20.98 -4.91
CA ALA A 174 -14.71 21.36 -3.64
C ALA A 174 -14.40 22.84 -3.34
N GLY A 175 -15.36 23.73 -3.62
CA GLY A 175 -15.13 25.17 -3.52
C GLY A 175 -14.01 25.60 -4.48
N THR A 176 -12.97 26.25 -3.95
CA THR A 176 -11.82 26.68 -4.74
C THR A 176 -10.71 25.62 -4.86
N TYR A 177 -10.95 24.41 -4.36
CA TYR A 177 -10.03 23.29 -4.47
C TYR A 177 -10.41 22.35 -5.62
N VAL A 178 -9.38 21.84 -6.31
CA VAL A 178 -9.48 20.78 -7.30
C VAL A 178 -8.68 19.57 -6.80
N TYR A 179 -9.36 18.44 -6.69
CA TYR A 179 -8.75 17.15 -6.42
C TYR A 179 -8.58 16.42 -7.74
N ILE A 180 -7.37 15.92 -8.00
CA ILE A 180 -7.02 15.30 -9.29
C ILE A 180 -6.53 13.90 -9.01
N ARG A 181 -7.25 12.87 -9.42
CA ARG A 181 -6.88 11.47 -9.22
C ARG A 181 -6.16 10.94 -10.45
N PHE A 182 -4.85 10.81 -10.33
CA PHE A 182 -3.99 10.17 -11.32
C PHE A 182 -4.05 8.67 -11.14
N LYS A 183 -4.37 7.92 -12.19
CA LYS A 183 -4.33 6.46 -12.24
C LYS A 183 -3.30 6.01 -13.28
N THR A 184 -2.34 5.19 -12.89
CA THR A 184 -1.18 4.83 -13.71
C THR A 184 -0.79 3.36 -13.52
N THR A 185 -0.23 2.73 -14.56
CA THR A 185 0.46 1.44 -14.42
C THR A 185 1.84 1.65 -13.79
N THR A 186 2.33 0.65 -13.05
CA THR A 186 3.61 0.77 -12.32
C THR A 186 4.56 -0.41 -12.58
N GLY A 187 4.25 -1.26 -13.56
CA GLY A 187 4.93 -2.54 -13.78
C GLY A 187 4.77 -3.45 -12.56
N GLU A 188 5.86 -4.09 -12.14
CA GLU A 188 5.87 -4.97 -10.96
C GLU A 188 6.02 -4.22 -9.62
N ALA A 189 6.30 -2.92 -9.66
CA ALA A 189 6.40 -2.12 -8.45
C ALA A 189 5.00 -1.74 -7.94
N MET A 190 4.85 -1.64 -6.62
CA MET A 190 3.66 -1.00 -6.03
C MET A 190 3.57 0.49 -6.45
N GLY A 191 4.72 1.13 -6.69
CA GLY A 191 4.80 2.35 -7.51
C GLY A 191 4.49 3.68 -6.82
N MET A 192 4.36 3.73 -5.50
CA MET A 192 3.97 4.95 -4.77
C MET A 192 4.96 6.12 -4.89
N ASN A 193 6.26 5.85 -4.96
CA ASN A 193 7.26 6.90 -5.18
C ASN A 193 7.28 7.36 -6.65
N MET A 194 7.12 6.40 -7.57
CA MET A 194 7.07 6.64 -9.01
C MET A 194 5.90 7.55 -9.38
N ILE A 195 4.71 7.28 -8.85
CA ILE A 195 3.52 8.09 -9.11
C ILE A 195 3.61 9.48 -8.48
N SER A 196 4.18 9.62 -7.28
CA SER A 196 4.35 10.94 -6.66
C SER A 196 5.26 11.83 -7.51
N LYS A 197 6.38 11.30 -8.00
CA LYS A 197 7.28 12.03 -8.92
C LYS A 197 6.57 12.43 -10.22
N GLY A 198 5.77 11.53 -10.79
CA GLY A 198 4.98 11.82 -11.99
C GLY A 198 3.95 12.93 -11.76
N VAL A 199 3.25 12.90 -10.62
CA VAL A 199 2.28 13.93 -10.24
C VAL A 199 2.96 15.28 -10.03
N GLU A 200 4.07 15.32 -9.29
CA GLU A 200 4.84 16.55 -9.08
C GLU A 200 5.26 17.19 -10.40
N LYS A 201 5.75 16.38 -11.35
CA LYS A 201 6.13 16.91 -12.67
C LYS A 201 4.92 17.38 -13.48
N ALA A 202 3.80 16.66 -13.43
CA ALA A 202 2.59 17.07 -14.13
C ALA A 202 2.02 18.39 -13.58
N LEU A 203 1.99 18.55 -12.26
CA LEU A 203 1.55 19.80 -11.62
C LEU A 203 2.53 20.96 -11.89
N ASP A 204 3.84 20.69 -11.95
CA ASP A 204 4.87 21.69 -12.32
C ASP A 204 4.65 22.21 -13.75
N VAL A 205 4.38 21.32 -14.71
CA VAL A 205 4.06 21.69 -16.10
C VAL A 205 2.74 22.46 -16.17
N MET A 206 1.69 22.02 -15.46
CA MET A 206 0.43 22.75 -15.40
C MET A 206 0.62 24.19 -14.92
N ALA A 207 1.41 24.37 -13.85
CA ALA A 207 1.67 25.69 -13.28
C ALA A 207 2.50 26.59 -14.21
N LYS A 208 3.57 26.06 -14.82
CA LYS A 208 4.56 26.87 -15.55
C LYS A 208 4.29 27.03 -17.04
N GLU A 209 3.65 26.04 -17.66
CA GLU A 209 3.55 25.93 -19.12
C GLU A 209 2.11 25.96 -19.62
N SER A 210 1.12 25.78 -18.73
CA SER A 210 -0.31 25.70 -19.10
C SER A 210 -1.17 26.86 -18.57
N GLY A 211 -0.53 27.94 -18.09
CA GLY A 211 -1.22 29.17 -17.68
C GLY A 211 -2.01 29.03 -16.36
N PHE A 212 -1.52 28.22 -15.42
CA PHE A 212 -2.05 28.07 -14.06
C PHE A 212 -1.00 28.44 -12.99
N GLU A 213 -0.25 29.51 -13.22
CA GLU A 213 0.80 30.02 -12.33
C GLU A 213 0.28 30.45 -10.95
N ASP A 214 -1.02 30.76 -10.87
CA ASP A 214 -1.75 31.08 -9.65
C ASP A 214 -2.18 29.83 -8.85
N MET A 215 -1.92 28.62 -9.36
CA MET A 215 -2.26 27.37 -8.70
C MET A 215 -1.38 27.12 -7.47
N ALA A 216 -2.01 26.99 -6.30
CA ALA A 216 -1.35 26.54 -5.09
C ALA A 216 -1.41 25.01 -4.97
N ILE A 217 -0.27 24.32 -4.94
CA ILE A 217 -0.21 22.89 -4.61
C ILE A 217 -0.36 22.75 -3.08
N ILE A 218 -1.58 22.47 -2.62
CA ILE A 218 -1.88 22.31 -1.19
C ILE A 218 -1.26 21.02 -0.66
N SER A 219 -1.40 19.93 -1.41
CA SER A 219 -0.81 18.65 -1.07
C SER A 219 -0.70 17.74 -2.28
N VAL A 220 0.41 17.01 -2.41
CA VAL A 220 0.57 15.91 -3.39
C VAL A 220 -0.36 14.73 -3.07
N SER A 221 -0.88 14.64 -1.83
CA SER A 221 -1.80 13.61 -1.39
C SER A 221 -2.95 14.20 -0.57
N GLY A 222 -3.93 14.80 -1.24
CA GLY A 222 -5.16 15.35 -0.66
C GLY A 222 -6.22 14.30 -0.30
N ASN A 223 -5.82 13.09 0.10
CA ASN A 223 -6.70 11.96 0.43
C ASN A 223 -7.69 11.51 -0.67
N PHE A 224 -7.55 12.00 -1.91
CA PHE A 224 -8.34 11.58 -3.07
C PHE A 224 -7.69 10.42 -3.86
N CYS A 225 -6.61 9.82 -3.32
CA CYS A 225 -5.98 8.63 -3.88
C CYS A 225 -6.89 7.38 -3.82
N THR A 226 -7.34 6.85 -2.68
CA THR A 226 -7.04 7.15 -1.26
C THR A 226 -6.06 6.11 -0.70
N ASP A 227 -4.96 6.53 -0.09
CA ASP A 227 -3.92 5.60 0.41
C ASP A 227 -4.05 5.37 1.91
N LYS A 228 -4.16 4.10 2.32
CA LYS A 228 -4.21 3.64 3.73
C LYS A 228 -5.37 4.21 4.57
N LYS A 229 -6.48 4.60 3.93
CA LYS A 229 -7.75 4.95 4.59
C LYS A 229 -8.92 4.27 3.86
N PRO A 230 -10.00 3.88 4.56
CA PRO A 230 -11.22 3.43 3.91
C PRO A 230 -11.82 4.56 3.08
N ALA A 231 -12.17 4.29 1.83
CA ALA A 231 -12.78 5.28 0.94
C ALA A 231 -13.60 4.60 -0.17
N ALA A 232 -14.84 5.08 -0.37
CA ALA A 232 -15.74 4.58 -1.41
C ALA A 232 -15.14 4.70 -2.82
N ILE A 233 -14.30 5.70 -3.07
CA ILE A 233 -13.64 5.86 -4.37
C ILE A 233 -12.69 4.71 -4.71
N ASN A 234 -12.04 4.09 -3.71
CA ASN A 234 -11.23 2.89 -3.94
C ASN A 234 -12.10 1.66 -4.21
N TRP A 235 -13.26 1.58 -3.55
CA TRP A 235 -14.22 0.50 -3.73
C TRP A 235 -14.85 0.53 -5.14
N ILE A 236 -15.27 1.70 -5.60
CA ILE A 236 -16.02 1.87 -6.85
C ILE A 236 -15.10 1.89 -8.07
N ASP A 237 -14.04 2.70 -8.04
CA ASP A 237 -13.17 2.90 -9.22
C ASP A 237 -11.93 1.97 -9.24
N GLY A 238 -11.73 1.20 -8.17
CA GLY A 238 -10.53 0.41 -7.92
C GLY A 238 -9.30 1.23 -7.51
N ARG A 239 -8.27 0.52 -7.05
CA ARG A 239 -6.92 1.04 -6.77
C ARG A 239 -5.92 -0.12 -6.68
N GLY A 240 -4.81 -0.04 -7.41
CA GLY A 240 -3.86 -1.14 -7.53
C GLY A 240 -4.40 -2.20 -8.46
N LYS A 241 -4.47 -3.46 -7.99
CA LYS A 241 -4.99 -4.59 -8.76
C LYS A 241 -6.45 -4.86 -8.33
N SER A 242 -7.37 -4.88 -9.29
CA SER A 242 -8.74 -5.37 -9.09
C SER A 242 -8.80 -6.81 -9.58
N VAL A 243 -9.14 -7.74 -8.68
CA VAL A 243 -9.12 -9.19 -8.96
C VAL A 243 -10.46 -9.79 -8.56
N VAL A 244 -10.97 -10.69 -9.40
CA VAL A 244 -12.11 -11.56 -9.10
C VAL A 244 -11.62 -13.00 -9.10
N ALA A 245 -12.12 -13.82 -8.17
CA ALA A 245 -11.78 -15.23 -8.07
C ALA A 245 -13.06 -16.06 -7.89
N GLU A 246 -13.08 -17.24 -8.49
CA GLU A 246 -14.16 -18.21 -8.33
C GLU A 246 -13.64 -19.64 -8.16
N ALA A 247 -14.43 -20.49 -7.51
CA ALA A 247 -14.19 -21.92 -7.39
C ALA A 247 -15.52 -22.66 -7.20
N ILE A 248 -15.62 -23.89 -7.69
CA ILE A 248 -16.79 -24.75 -7.51
C ILE A 248 -16.44 -25.82 -6.49
N ILE A 249 -17.13 -25.88 -5.36
CA ILE A 249 -16.86 -26.87 -4.31
C ILE A 249 -17.89 -28.01 -4.38
N PRO A 250 -17.47 -29.28 -4.54
CA PRO A 250 -18.39 -30.41 -4.53
C PRO A 250 -19.16 -30.50 -3.19
N GLY A 251 -20.46 -30.84 -3.25
CA GLY A 251 -21.31 -30.84 -2.06
C GLY A 251 -20.88 -31.85 -0.99
N ASP A 252 -20.30 -32.98 -1.38
CA ASP A 252 -19.70 -33.95 -0.46
C ASP A 252 -18.44 -33.41 0.23
N VAL A 253 -17.67 -32.56 -0.45
CA VAL A 253 -16.51 -31.85 0.12
C VAL A 253 -16.98 -30.79 1.12
N VAL A 254 -18.06 -30.07 0.83
CA VAL A 254 -18.66 -29.12 1.79
C VAL A 254 -19.02 -29.85 3.10
N ARG A 255 -19.63 -31.03 3.02
CA ARG A 255 -19.97 -31.84 4.21
C ARG A 255 -18.74 -32.44 4.88
N SER A 256 -17.84 -33.06 4.13
CA SER A 256 -16.73 -33.84 4.68
C SER A 256 -15.54 -32.97 5.09
N VAL A 257 -15.23 -31.91 4.35
CA VAL A 257 -14.11 -31.00 4.62
C VAL A 257 -14.60 -29.77 5.36
N LEU A 258 -15.60 -29.04 4.85
CA LEU A 258 -16.09 -27.79 5.47
C LEU A 258 -17.05 -28.04 6.65
N LYS A 259 -17.47 -29.29 6.88
CA LYS A 259 -18.33 -29.70 8.00
C LYS A 259 -19.61 -28.85 8.06
N SER A 260 -20.17 -28.54 6.90
CA SER A 260 -21.37 -27.73 6.74
C SER A 260 -22.28 -28.29 5.65
N ASP A 261 -23.40 -27.63 5.42
CA ASP A 261 -24.30 -27.84 4.29
C ASP A 261 -24.21 -26.65 3.30
N VAL A 262 -24.50 -26.91 2.02
CA VAL A 262 -24.44 -25.88 0.96
C VAL A 262 -25.47 -24.78 1.21
N ASN A 263 -26.72 -25.13 1.52
CA ASN A 263 -27.78 -24.13 1.75
C ASN A 263 -27.46 -23.29 2.99
N ALA A 264 -26.92 -23.91 4.03
CA ALA A 264 -26.48 -23.20 5.23
C ALA A 264 -25.36 -22.18 4.93
N LEU A 265 -24.40 -22.52 4.06
CA LEU A 265 -23.36 -21.58 3.65
C LEU A 265 -23.91 -20.42 2.81
N VAL A 266 -24.84 -20.69 1.90
CA VAL A 266 -25.49 -19.64 1.09
C VAL A 266 -26.29 -18.69 1.98
N GLU A 267 -27.12 -19.23 2.87
CA GLU A 267 -27.91 -18.45 3.83
C GLU A 267 -27.02 -17.60 4.73
N LEU A 268 -25.93 -18.18 5.25
CA LEU A 268 -24.96 -17.46 6.06
C LEU A 268 -24.31 -16.31 5.27
N ASN A 269 -23.94 -16.53 4.01
CA ASN A 269 -23.34 -15.49 3.19
C ASN A 269 -24.33 -14.33 2.94
N VAL A 270 -25.59 -14.64 2.61
CA VAL A 270 -26.62 -13.61 2.36
C VAL A 270 -26.91 -12.82 3.64
N SER A 271 -27.22 -13.51 4.73
CA SER A 271 -27.59 -12.86 6.00
C SER A 271 -26.44 -12.05 6.60
N LYS A 272 -25.19 -12.52 6.50
CA LYS A 272 -24.04 -11.88 7.15
C LYS A 272 -23.29 -10.88 6.26
N ASN A 273 -22.87 -11.31 5.07
CA ASN A 273 -21.94 -10.54 4.25
C ASN A 273 -22.65 -9.54 3.31
N LEU A 274 -23.94 -9.76 3.01
CA LEU A 274 -24.74 -8.84 2.21
C LEU A 274 -25.65 -7.97 3.07
N ILE A 275 -26.49 -8.57 3.91
CA ILE A 275 -27.47 -7.81 4.72
C ILE A 275 -26.82 -7.19 5.97
N GLY A 276 -25.93 -7.94 6.62
CA GLY A 276 -25.37 -7.53 7.92
C GLY A 276 -24.19 -6.54 7.86
N SER A 277 -23.57 -6.33 6.70
CA SER A 277 -22.40 -5.45 6.52
C SER A 277 -22.81 -4.06 6.06
#